data_AF-A0A918UCE1-F1
#
_entry.id   AF-A0A918UCE1-F1
#
_cell.length_a   1.000
_cell.length_b   1.000
_cell.length_c   1.000
_cell.angle_alpha   90.00
_cell.angle_beta   90.00
_cell.angle_gamma   90.00
#
_symmetry.space_group_name_H-M   'P 1'
#
loop_
_entity.id
_entity.type
_entity.pdbx_description
1 polymer ?
#
loop_
_entity_poly.entity_id
_entity_poly.type
_entity_poly.pdbx_seq_one_letter_code
_entity_poly.pdbx_strand_id
1 'polypeptide(L)' 'MPHQVSSVLAFRPYDLRHAGVSQWLNSGVPAPEVAARAGHSVDVLMRIYAKCIDGQEQEMNDRITKGLGE' A
#
# COMPACT_ATOMS: atom_id res chain seq x y z
N MET A 1 11.82 -3.28 -25.91
CA MET A 1 10.89 -3.56 -24.81
C MET A 1 10.94 -2.40 -23.82
N PRO A 2 9.82 -1.98 -23.20
CA PRO A 2 9.85 -0.95 -22.17
C PRO A 2 10.69 -1.40 -20.97
N HIS A 3 11.44 -0.49 -20.33
CA HIS A 3 12.38 -0.80 -19.25
C HIS A 3 11.71 -1.51 -18.06
N GLN A 4 10.42 -1.23 -17.81
CA GLN A 4 9.62 -1.82 -16.72
C GLN A 4 9.50 -3.35 -16.84
N VAL A 5 9.62 -3.91 -18.05
CA VAL A 5 9.55 -5.36 -18.29
C VAL A 5 10.76 -6.09 -17.66
N SER A 6 11.89 -5.41 -17.49
CA SER A 6 13.09 -5.98 -16.88
C SER A 6 13.14 -5.80 -15.35
N SER A 7 12.14 -5.14 -14.76
CA SER A 7 12.06 -4.92 -13.30
C SER A 7 11.67 -6.19 -12.55
N VAL A 8 12.13 -6.31 -11.30
CA VAL A 8 11.68 -7.37 -10.36
C VAL A 8 10.16 -7.37 -10.22
N LEU A 9 9.50 -6.22 -10.35
CA LEU A 9 8.04 -6.11 -10.30
C LEU A 9 7.32 -6.79 -11.48
N ALA A 10 8.03 -7.10 -12.56
CA ALA A 10 7.50 -7.79 -13.73
C ALA A 10 7.87 -9.30 -13.76
N PHE A 11 8.54 -9.81 -12.71
CA PHE A 11 9.04 -11.18 -12.66
C PHE A 11 7.91 -12.22 -12.67
N ARG A 12 6.79 -11.95 -12.00
CA ARG A 12 5.57 -12.76 -12.09
C ARG A 12 4.39 -11.94 -12.60
N PRO A 13 3.49 -12.57 -13.38
CA PRO A 13 2.13 -12.04 -13.52
C PRO A 13 1.58 -11.79 -12.12
N TYR A 14 1.07 -10.59 -11.84
CA TYR A 14 0.60 -10.08 -10.54
C TYR A 14 1.59 -9.38 -9.59
N ASP A 15 2.89 -9.43 -9.81
CA ASP A 15 3.83 -8.70 -8.94
C ASP A 15 3.60 -7.17 -9.00
N LEU A 16 3.27 -6.63 -10.17
CA LEU A 16 2.87 -5.23 -10.33
C LEU A 16 1.61 -4.88 -9.53
N ARG A 17 0.66 -5.82 -9.38
CA ARG A 17 -0.55 -5.60 -8.57
C ARG A 17 -0.19 -5.54 -7.09
N HIS A 18 0.65 -6.47 -6.62
CA HIS A 18 1.14 -6.47 -5.25
C HIS A 18 1.89 -5.18 -4.92
N ALA A 19 2.77 -4.75 -5.82
CA ALA A 19 3.52 -3.50 -5.67
C ALA A 19 2.62 -2.26 -5.63
N GLY A 20 1.60 -2.20 -6.47
CA GLY A 20 0.62 -1.10 -6.46
C GLY A 20 -0.15 -1.03 -5.15
N VAL A 21 -0.65 -2.17 -4.65
CA VAL A 21 -1.40 -2.23 -3.40
C VAL A 21 -0.52 -1.85 -2.20
N SER A 22 0.70 -2.38 -2.13
CA SER A 22 1.65 -2.00 -1.08
C SER A 22 2.03 -0.53 -1.15
N GLN A 23 2.21 0.02 -2.35
CA GLN A 23 2.57 1.43 -2.53
C GLN A 23 1.45 2.36 -2.06
N TRP A 24 0.19 2.05 -2.35
CA TRP A 24 -0.94 2.85 -1.88
C TRP A 24 -1.05 2.84 -0.36
N LEU A 25 -0.87 1.67 0.27
CA LEU A 25 -0.81 1.59 1.73
C LEU A 25 0.37 2.39 2.31
N ASN A 26 1.55 2.30 1.68
CA ASN A 26 2.74 3.03 2.11
C ASN A 26 2.67 4.54 1.89
N SER A 27 1.79 4.98 1.01
CA SER A 27 1.51 6.40 0.81
C SER A 27 0.47 6.92 1.83
N GLY A 28 -0.06 6.04 2.67
CA GLY A 28 -1.09 6.32 3.67
C GLY A 28 -2.49 6.48 3.09
N VAL A 29 -2.79 5.84 1.95
CA VAL A 29 -4.17 5.74 1.45
C VAL A 29 -4.97 4.84 2.41
N PRO A 30 -6.19 5.24 2.83
CA PRO A 30 -6.98 4.43 3.75
C PRO A 30 -7.24 3.01 3.24
N ALA A 31 -7.08 2.01 4.13
CA ALA A 31 -7.28 0.60 3.81
C ALA A 31 -8.63 0.28 3.12
N PRO A 32 -9.78 0.88 3.49
CA PRO A 32 -11.04 0.67 2.77
C PRO A 32 -10.99 1.10 1.30
N GLU A 33 -10.32 2.21 1.01
CA GLU A 33 -10.18 2.74 -0.34
C GLU A 33 -9.22 1.88 -1.18
N VAL A 34 -8.10 1.47 -0.58
CA VAL A 34 -7.16 0.54 -1.22
C VAL A 34 -7.85 -0.78 -1.57
N ALA A 35 -8.64 -1.34 -0.66
CA ALA A 35 -9.37 -2.59 -0.87
C ALA A 35 -10.39 -2.47 -2.01
N ALA A 36 -11.16 -1.38 -2.04
CA ALA A 36 -12.11 -1.09 -3.12
C ALA A 36 -11.41 -0.96 -4.49
N ARG A 37 -10.31 -0.19 -4.57
CA ARG A 37 -9.50 -0.04 -5.79
C ARG A 37 -8.86 -1.35 -6.24
N ALA A 38 -8.46 -2.19 -5.29
CA ALA A 38 -7.89 -3.50 -5.53
C ALA A 38 -8.94 -4.60 -5.77
N GLY A 39 -10.25 -4.29 -5.68
CA GLY A 39 -11.33 -5.23 -5.97
C GLY A 39 -11.46 -6.39 -4.98
N HIS A 40 -11.11 -6.19 -3.71
CA HIS A 40 -11.29 -7.21 -2.65
C HIS A 40 -11.76 -6.59 -1.33
N SER A 41 -12.12 -7.42 -0.36
CA SER A 41 -12.55 -6.94 0.96
C SER A 41 -11.38 -6.37 1.78
N VAL A 42 -11.71 -5.56 2.79
CA VAL A 42 -10.74 -5.03 3.75
C VAL A 42 -10.11 -6.16 4.58
N ASP A 43 -10.88 -7.19 4.90
CA ASP A 43 -10.37 -8.39 5.57
C ASP A 43 -9.25 -9.07 4.77
N VAL A 44 -9.47 -9.29 3.46
CA VAL A 44 -8.46 -9.85 2.56
C VAL A 44 -7.24 -8.92 2.44
N LEU A 45 -7.47 -7.60 2.40
CA LEU A 45 -6.39 -6.62 2.37
C LEU A 45 -5.51 -6.76 3.62
N MET A 46 -6.11 -6.74 4.82
CA MET A 46 -5.36 -6.80 6.08
C MET A 46 -4.64 -8.14 6.24
N ARG A 47 -5.27 -9.25 5.85
CA ARG A 47 -4.66 -10.58 5.89
C ARG A 47 -3.38 -10.67 5.05
N ILE A 48 -3.33 -10.00 3.91
CA ILE A 48 -2.21 -10.12 2.95
C ILE A 48 -1.17 -9.00 3.13
N TYR A 49 -1.61 -7.79 3.43
CA TYR A 49 -0.81 -6.58 3.35
C TYR A 49 -0.60 -5.84 4.68
N ALA A 50 -1.11 -6.33 5.82
CA ALA A 50 -0.84 -5.69 7.12
C ALA A 50 0.65 -5.49 7.37
N LYS A 51 1.51 -6.42 6.92
CA LYS A 51 2.98 -6.31 7.01
C LYS A 51 3.58 -5.09 6.27
N CYS A 52 2.85 -4.52 5.30
CA CYS A 52 3.30 -3.34 4.58
C CYS A 52 3.02 -2.05 5.37
N ILE A 53 2.15 -2.11 6.38
CA ILE A 53 1.85 -0.98 7.26
C ILE A 53 2.95 -0.80 8.34
N ASP A 54 3.88 -1.76 8.43
CA ASP A 54 4.98 -1.74 9.39
C ASP A 54 5.99 -0.62 9.06
N GLY A 55 6.40 0.14 10.09
CA GLY A 55 7.30 1.29 9.95
C GLY A 55 6.64 2.64 9.63
N GLN A 56 5.31 2.69 9.47
CA GLN A 56 4.57 3.94 9.25
C GLN A 56 4.14 4.65 10.54
N GLU A 57 4.44 4.10 11.72
CA GLU A 57 3.99 4.64 13.00
C GLU A 57 4.41 6.10 13.20
N GLN A 58 5.69 6.42 12.95
CA GLN A 58 6.19 7.78 13.09
C GLN A 58 5.50 8.75 12.11
N GLU A 59 5.37 8.36 10.84
CA GLU A 59 4.74 9.20 9.82
C GLU A 59 3.24 9.41 10.11
N MET A 60 2.56 8.38 10.59
CA MET A 60 1.15 8.46 11.01
C MET A 60 1.00 9.35 12.24
N ASN A 61 1.90 9.24 13.22
CA ASN A 61 1.92 10.12 14.38
C ASN A 61 2.15 11.59 13.97
N ASP A 62 3.10 11.86 13.06
CA ASP A 62 3.35 13.20 12.54
C ASP A 62 2.12 13.76 11.81
N ARG A 63 1.41 12.94 11.03
CA ARG A 63 0.15 13.31 10.37
C ARG A 63 -0.96 13.59 11.40
N ILE A 64 -1.05 12.81 12.47
CA ILE A 64 -2.00 13.02 13.57
C ILE A 64 -1.71 14.34 14.28
N THR A 65 -0.46 14.58 14.69
CA THR A 65 -0.03 15.82 15.34
C THR A 65 -0.33 17.04 14.48
N LYS A 66 -0.01 16.97 13.18
CA LYS A 66 -0.35 18.03 12.22
C LYS A 66 -1.85 18.29 12.11
N GLY A 67 -2.67 17.24 12.16
CA GLY A 67 -4.13 17.35 12.15
C GLY A 67 -4.71 17.92 13.45
N LEU A 68 -4.03 17.71 14.57
CA LEU A 68 -4.40 18.24 15.88
C LEU A 68 -3.99 19.72 16.08
N GLY A 69 -3.12 20.25 15.23
CA GLY A 69 -2.80 21.68 15.18
C GLY A 69 -1.87 22.16 16.30
N GLU A 70 -0.94 21.32 16.75
CA GLU A 70 0.25 21.76 17.51
C GLU A 70 1.46 21.99 16.58
#